data_AF-A0A9X9HTJ9-F1
#
_entry.id   AF-A0A9X9HTJ9-F1
#
_cell.length_a   1.000
_cell.length_b   1.000
_cell.length_c   1.000
_cell.angle_alpha   90.00
_cell.angle_beta   90.00
_cell.angle_gamma   90.00
#
_symmetry.space_group_name_H-M   'P 1'
#
loop_
_entity.id
_entity.type
_entity.pdbx_description
1 polymer ?
#
loop_
_entity_poly.entity_id
_entity_poly.type
_entity_poly.pdbx_seq_one_letter_code
_entity_poly.pdbx_strand_id
1 'polypeptide(L)'
;MGLFSGLLGNASQKDADAVERDLANILIDGEQVKMAFSLVRDLIVFTEYRLVLVDKQGLTGKKVSYRSIPYRSVSRFSVETSGHFDLDAELKIWVSSGEAPTETLQFKSDKSVIAIQKALAEAVLKPSK
;
A
#
# COMPACT_ATOMS: atom_id res chain seq x y z
N MET A 1 -23.96 -8.86 9.33
CA MET A 1 -23.30 -10.19 9.36
C MET A 1 -22.44 -10.33 8.12
N GLY A 2 -21.28 -9.64 8.12
CA GLY A 2 -20.52 -9.34 6.91
C GLY A 2 -19.43 -10.36 6.58
N LEU A 3 -19.24 -10.62 5.30
CA LEU A 3 -18.33 -11.59 4.67
C LEU A 3 -16.82 -11.33 4.89
N PHE A 4 -16.43 -10.59 5.92
CA PHE A 4 -15.07 -10.07 6.12
C PHE A 4 -14.37 -10.56 7.39
N SER A 5 -15.02 -11.41 8.20
CA SER A 5 -14.43 -11.97 9.43
C SER A 5 -13.27 -12.97 9.18
N GLY A 6 -12.92 -13.24 7.92
CA GLY A 6 -11.90 -14.22 7.54
C GLY A 6 -10.46 -13.68 7.43
N LEU A 7 -10.22 -12.38 7.65
CA LEU A 7 -8.89 -11.76 7.47
C LEU A 7 -8.07 -11.61 8.77
N LEU A 8 -8.37 -12.39 9.82
CA LEU A 8 -7.57 -12.47 11.05
C LEU A 8 -6.16 -13.11 10.87
N GLY A 9 -5.61 -13.17 9.66
CA GLY A 9 -4.46 -14.01 9.34
C GLY A 9 -3.33 -13.36 8.56
N ASN A 10 -3.36 -12.04 8.30
CA ASN A 10 -2.27 -11.37 7.57
C ASN A 10 -1.51 -10.42 8.50
N ALA A 11 -0.35 -10.87 9.02
CA ALA A 11 0.44 -10.14 10.02
C ALA A 11 0.91 -8.74 9.55
N SER A 12 0.87 -8.48 8.25
CA SER A 12 1.18 -7.18 7.66
C SER A 12 -0.01 -6.21 7.63
N GLN A 13 -1.26 -6.68 7.65
CA GLN A 13 -2.42 -5.80 7.52
C GLN A 13 -2.65 -5.04 8.84
N LYS A 14 -2.77 -3.71 8.74
CA LYS A 14 -3.06 -2.81 9.86
C LYS A 14 -4.55 -2.52 9.94
N ASP A 15 -5.00 -2.17 11.14
CA ASP A 15 -6.36 -1.72 11.38
C ASP A 15 -6.61 -0.42 10.61
N ALA A 16 -7.62 -0.42 9.74
CA ALA A 16 -7.91 0.70 8.85
C ALA A 16 -8.36 1.94 9.64
N ASP A 17 -9.23 1.76 10.63
CA ASP A 17 -9.76 2.85 11.45
C ASP A 17 -8.65 3.55 12.26
N ALA A 18 -7.71 2.78 12.82
CA ALA A 18 -6.56 3.35 13.52
C ALA A 18 -5.65 4.15 12.57
N VAL A 19 -5.35 3.61 11.39
CA VAL A 19 -4.52 4.31 10.38
C VAL A 19 -5.25 5.55 9.85
N GLU A 20 -6.56 5.50 9.68
CA GLU A 20 -7.37 6.67 9.27
C GLU A 20 -7.26 7.80 10.30
N ARG A 21 -7.35 7.49 11.60
CA ARG A 21 -7.15 8.48 12.66
C ARG A 21 -5.75 9.08 12.64
N ASP A 22 -4.73 8.27 12.42
CA ASP A 22 -3.33 8.73 12.33
C ASP A 22 -3.12 9.66 11.12
N LEU A 23 -3.86 9.45 10.03
CA LEU A 23 -3.78 10.22 8.79
C LEU A 23 -4.85 11.31 8.67
N ALA A 24 -5.73 11.49 9.66
CA ALA A 24 -6.92 12.34 9.56
C ALA A 24 -6.61 13.79 9.09
N ASN A 25 -5.45 14.33 9.48
CA ASN A 25 -5.04 15.69 9.12
C ASN A 25 -4.60 15.86 7.65
N ILE A 26 -4.38 14.77 6.91
CA ILE A 26 -3.94 14.80 5.51
C ILE A 26 -4.95 14.18 4.54
N LEU A 27 -6.02 13.58 5.08
CA LEU A 27 -7.16 13.09 4.30
C LEU A 27 -8.12 14.25 4.03
N ILE A 28 -8.76 14.23 2.86
CA ILE A 28 -9.82 15.18 2.54
C ILE A 28 -11.15 14.72 3.14
N ASP A 29 -12.12 15.63 3.22
CA ASP A 29 -13.48 15.30 3.67
C ASP A 29 -14.07 14.16 2.82
N GLY A 30 -14.49 13.08 3.49
CA GLY A 30 -15.08 11.90 2.86
C GLY A 30 -14.07 10.92 2.24
N GLU A 31 -12.77 11.16 2.33
CA GLU A 31 -11.72 10.17 2.06
C GLU A 31 -11.51 9.29 3.31
N GLN A 32 -11.67 7.98 3.14
CA GLN A 32 -11.53 6.94 4.15
C GLN A 32 -10.38 6.00 3.79
N VAL A 33 -9.84 5.31 4.80
CA VAL A 33 -8.85 4.26 4.57
C VAL A 33 -9.59 2.95 4.29
N LYS A 34 -9.40 2.39 3.10
CA LYS A 34 -9.93 1.07 2.74
C LYS A 34 -9.08 -0.06 3.28
N MET A 35 -7.77 0.05 3.14
CA MET A 35 -6.81 -0.97 3.58
C MET A 35 -5.47 -0.32 3.92
N ALA A 36 -4.76 -0.90 4.88
CA ALA A 36 -3.40 -0.48 5.22
C ALA A 36 -2.53 -1.70 5.46
N PHE A 37 -1.31 -1.69 4.93
CA PHE A 37 -0.35 -2.77 5.10
C PHE A 37 1.00 -2.23 5.55
N SER A 38 1.49 -2.77 6.66
CA SER A 38 2.84 -2.57 7.15
C SER A 38 3.81 -3.40 6.33
N LEU A 39 4.81 -2.72 5.80
CA LEU A 39 5.97 -3.30 5.16
C LEU A 39 7.11 -3.38 6.18
N VAL A 40 8.30 -3.75 5.71
CA VAL A 40 9.48 -3.87 6.59
C VAL A 40 9.85 -2.52 7.22
N ARG A 41 9.81 -1.44 6.44
CA ARG A 41 10.12 -0.07 6.87
C ARG A 41 8.96 0.90 6.66
N ASP A 42 8.12 0.61 5.69
CA ASP A 42 7.10 1.54 5.20
C ASP A 42 5.69 1.08 5.58
N LEU A 43 4.72 1.98 5.39
CA LEU A 43 3.30 1.68 5.45
C LEU A 43 2.69 2.08 4.11
N ILE A 44 1.99 1.15 3.47
CA ILE A 44 1.18 1.42 2.28
C ILE A 44 -0.29 1.49 2.68
N VAL A 45 -0.92 2.61 2.38
CA VAL A 45 -2.33 2.87 2.70
C VAL A 45 -3.11 3.08 1.41
N PHE A 46 -4.21 2.35 1.29
CA PHE A 46 -5.17 2.45 0.20
C PHE A 46 -6.39 3.22 0.71
N THR A 47 -6.69 4.34 0.06
CA THR A 47 -7.90 5.15 0.29
C THR A 47 -8.90 4.93 -0.85
N GLU A 48 -9.95 5.73 -0.97
CA GLU A 48 -10.83 5.72 -2.16
C GLU A 48 -10.14 6.27 -3.40
N TYR A 49 -9.14 7.14 -3.25
CA TYR A 49 -8.64 7.98 -4.34
C TYR A 49 -7.16 7.79 -4.66
N ARG A 50 -6.36 7.38 -3.68
CA ARG A 50 -4.89 7.34 -3.79
C ARG A 50 -4.25 6.30 -2.89
N LEU A 51 -3.04 5.92 -3.28
CA LEU A 51 -2.07 5.33 -2.36
C LEU A 51 -1.44 6.43 -1.52
N VAL A 52 -1.30 6.19 -0.22
CA VAL A 52 -0.43 6.96 0.67
C VAL A 52 0.69 6.06 1.14
N LEU A 53 1.92 6.38 0.74
CA LEU A 53 3.13 5.71 1.19
C LEU A 53 3.73 6.51 2.33
N VAL A 54 3.90 5.86 3.48
CA VAL A 54 4.50 6.46 4.67
C VAL A 54 5.82 5.76 4.95
N ASP A 55 6.92 6.47 4.74
CA ASP A 55 8.29 5.99 4.97
C ASP A 55 8.84 6.67 6.23
N LYS A 56 9.33 5.86 7.19
CA LYS A 56 10.00 6.34 8.39
C LYS A 56 11.52 6.30 8.19
N GLN A 57 12.10 7.47 7.96
CA GLN A 57 13.51 7.65 7.65
C GLN A 57 14.39 7.88 8.88
N GLY A 58 15.64 7.41 8.77
CA GLY A 58 16.72 7.66 9.73
C GLY A 58 16.71 6.72 10.95
N LEU A 59 17.83 6.72 11.69
CA LEU A 59 18.04 5.82 12.83
C LEU A 59 17.03 6.02 13.97
N THR A 60 16.46 7.22 14.10
CA THR A 60 15.47 7.56 15.13
C THR A 60 14.03 7.45 14.65
N GLY A 61 13.80 7.23 13.35
CA GLY A 61 12.46 7.16 12.75
C GLY A 61 11.63 8.44 12.87
N LYS A 62 12.23 9.57 13.29
CA LYS A 62 11.53 10.85 13.50
C LYS A 62 11.16 11.56 12.21
N LYS A 63 11.92 11.34 11.15
CA LYS A 63 11.63 11.91 9.84
C LYS A 63 10.65 10.99 9.13
N VAL A 64 9.46 11.48 8.84
CA VAL A 64 8.44 10.71 8.13
C VAL A 64 8.18 11.37 6.79
N SER A 65 8.24 10.59 5.72
CA SER A 65 7.90 11.02 4.37
C SER A 65 6.52 10.46 4.01
N TYR A 66 5.61 11.34 3.58
CA TYR A 66 4.28 10.98 3.11
C TYR A 66 4.21 11.25 1.62
N ARG A 67 3.87 10.24 0.83
CA ARG A 67 3.78 10.36 -0.61
C ARG A 67 2.44 9.86 -1.11
N SER A 68 1.75 10.74 -1.80
CA SER A 68 0.41 10.49 -2.35
C SER A 68 0.52 10.16 -3.84
N ILE A 69 0.00 9.00 -4.23
CA ILE A 69 -0.06 8.56 -5.63
C ILE A 69 -1.53 8.33 -5.99
N PRO A 70 -2.18 9.27 -6.70
CA PRO A 70 -3.54 9.08 -7.19
C PRO A 70 -3.64 7.84 -8.08
N TYR A 71 -4.71 7.05 -7.94
CA TYR A 71 -4.84 5.81 -8.71
C TYR A 71 -4.80 6.04 -10.22
N ARG A 72 -5.44 7.12 -10.70
CA ARG A 72 -5.42 7.54 -12.11
C ARG A 72 -4.02 7.84 -12.67
N SER A 73 -3.04 8.09 -11.80
CA SER A 73 -1.67 8.41 -12.21
C SER A 73 -0.79 7.16 -12.32
N VAL A 74 -1.22 6.04 -11.75
CA VAL A 74 -0.51 4.76 -11.87
C VAL A 74 -0.71 4.23 -13.29
N SER A 75 0.36 4.21 -14.07
CA SER A 75 0.31 3.72 -15.45
C SER A 75 0.57 2.23 -15.54
N ARG A 76 1.47 1.72 -14.69
CA ARG A 76 1.92 0.33 -14.68
C ARG A 76 2.34 -0.07 -13.26
N PHE A 77 2.22 -1.34 -12.93
CA PHE A 77 2.82 -1.92 -11.72
C PHE A 77 3.33 -3.34 -12.01
N SER A 78 4.34 -3.77 -11.27
CA SER A 78 4.93 -5.11 -11.38
C SER A 78 5.18 -5.67 -9.98
N VAL A 79 4.97 -6.97 -9.81
CA VAL A 79 5.29 -7.68 -8.57
C VAL A 79 6.26 -8.80 -8.92
N GLU A 80 7.43 -8.77 -8.29
CA GLU A 80 8.47 -9.78 -8.41
C GLU A 80 8.57 -10.53 -7.08
N THR A 81 8.32 -11.83 -7.09
CA THR A 81 8.49 -12.71 -5.93
C THR A 81 9.84 -13.39 -6.02
N SER A 82 10.65 -13.37 -4.96
CA SER A 82 11.84 -14.22 -4.91
C SER A 82 11.44 -15.70 -4.73
N GLY A 83 12.28 -16.60 -5.25
CA GLY A 83 12.03 -18.05 -5.23
C GLY A 83 12.09 -18.63 -3.81
N HIS A 84 11.92 -19.96 -3.69
CA HIS A 84 11.69 -20.75 -2.46
C HIS A 84 12.57 -20.48 -1.20
N PHE A 85 13.61 -19.66 -1.26
CA PHE A 85 14.55 -19.40 -0.16
C PHE A 85 14.59 -17.95 0.34
N ASP A 86 14.21 -16.95 -0.46
CA ASP A 86 14.04 -15.58 0.01
C ASP A 86 12.53 -15.32 0.11
N LEU A 87 12.07 -14.86 1.27
CA LEU A 87 10.67 -14.50 1.50
C LEU A 87 10.37 -13.06 1.04
N ASP A 88 11.23 -12.53 0.16
CA ASP A 88 11.25 -11.13 -0.19
C ASP A 88 10.59 -10.91 -1.55
N ALA A 89 9.48 -10.16 -1.56
CA ALA A 89 8.89 -9.70 -2.82
C ALA A 89 9.15 -8.22 -3.00
N GLU A 90 9.08 -7.78 -4.26
CA GLU A 90 9.28 -6.41 -4.68
C GLU A 90 8.08 -5.93 -5.51
N LEU A 91 7.47 -4.82 -5.14
CA LEU A 91 6.40 -4.14 -5.88
C LEU A 91 6.99 -2.88 -6.48
N LYS A 92 6.90 -2.76 -7.79
CA LYS A 92 7.33 -1.60 -8.55
C LYS A 92 6.11 -0.87 -9.09
N ILE A 93 6.04 0.45 -8.91
CA ILE A 93 4.93 1.30 -9.36
C ILE A 93 5.48 2.39 -10.28
N TRP A 94 4.91 2.51 -11.47
CA TRP A 94 5.20 3.59 -12.41
C TRP A 94 4.08 4.60 -12.39
N VAL A 95 4.45 5.87 -12.28
CA VAL A 95 3.54 7.00 -12.37
C VAL A 95 3.70 7.67 -13.74
N SER A 96 2.58 7.93 -14.42
CA SER A 96 2.54 8.61 -15.71
C SER A 96 3.45 7.93 -16.76
N SER A 97 4.19 8.71 -17.55
CA SER A 97 5.08 8.21 -18.61
C SER A 97 6.50 7.89 -18.14
N GLY A 98 6.74 7.72 -16.83
CA GLY A 98 8.07 7.41 -16.31
C GLY A 98 8.66 6.12 -16.92
N GLU A 99 9.95 6.16 -17.24
CA GLU A 99 10.70 5.00 -17.74
C GLU A 99 11.09 4.05 -16.59
N ALA A 100 11.59 4.62 -15.49
CA ALA A 100 11.91 3.91 -14.26
C ALA A 100 10.70 3.89 -13.29
N PRO A 101 10.60 2.88 -12.41
CA PRO A 101 9.58 2.86 -11.38
C PRO A 101 9.76 4.07 -10.46
N THR A 102 8.65 4.75 -10.17
CA THR A 102 8.61 5.85 -9.20
C THR A 102 8.78 5.31 -7.79
N GLU A 103 8.21 4.13 -7.54
CA GLU A 103 8.28 3.45 -6.25
C GLU A 103 8.71 2.02 -6.38
N THR A 104 9.53 1.60 -5.42
CA THR A 104 9.94 0.23 -5.21
C THR A 104 9.72 -0.09 -3.73
N LEU A 105 8.85 -1.06 -3.45
CA LEU A 105 8.46 -1.46 -2.11
C LEU A 105 8.83 -2.92 -1.88
N GLN A 106 9.36 -3.24 -0.69
CA GLN A 106 9.80 -4.59 -0.33
C GLN A 106 8.91 -5.22 0.75
N PHE A 107 8.60 -6.50 0.60
CA PHE A 107 7.71 -7.26 1.48
C PHE A 107 8.41 -8.53 1.97
N LYS A 108 8.19 -8.91 3.23
CA LYS A 108 8.76 -10.12 3.85
C LYS A 108 7.83 -11.36 3.80
N SER A 109 6.66 -11.29 3.16
CA SER A 109 5.66 -12.37 3.22
C SER A 109 4.87 -12.54 1.93
N ASP A 110 4.75 -13.79 1.49
CA ASP A 110 3.98 -14.29 0.35
C ASP A 110 2.49 -13.90 0.35
N LYS A 111 1.77 -14.11 1.45
CA LYS A 111 0.32 -13.85 1.54
C LYS A 111 -0.01 -12.35 1.47
N SER A 112 0.87 -11.52 2.02
CA SER A 112 0.73 -10.06 1.99
C SER A 112 0.82 -9.51 0.57
N VAL A 113 1.73 -10.06 -0.21
CA VAL A 113 2.01 -9.63 -1.58
C VAL A 113 0.81 -9.88 -2.49
N ILE A 114 0.18 -11.05 -2.37
CA ILE A 114 -1.02 -11.37 -3.16
C ILE A 114 -2.17 -10.42 -2.81
N ALA A 115 -2.38 -10.13 -1.52
CA ALA A 115 -3.43 -9.21 -1.08
C ALA A 115 -3.20 -7.78 -1.59
N ILE A 116 -1.95 -7.30 -1.50
CA ILE A 116 -1.56 -5.96 -1.96
C ILE A 116 -1.66 -5.85 -3.48
N GLN A 117 -1.25 -6.88 -4.22
CA GLN A 117 -1.38 -6.91 -5.68
C GLN A 117 -2.87 -6.85 -6.09
N LYS A 118 -3.74 -7.61 -5.43
CA LYS A 118 -5.19 -7.57 -5.68
C LYS A 118 -5.79 -6.21 -5.32
N ALA A 119 -5.41 -5.64 -4.18
CA ALA A 119 -5.84 -4.32 -3.73
C ALA A 119 -5.45 -3.22 -4.73
N LEU A 120 -4.20 -3.26 -5.21
CA LEU A 120 -3.70 -2.30 -6.19
C LEU A 120 -4.41 -2.45 -7.55
N ALA A 121 -4.60 -3.69 -8.01
CA ALA A 121 -5.35 -3.95 -9.23
C ALA A 121 -6.80 -3.46 -9.13
N GLU A 122 -7.48 -3.67 -8.00
CA GLU A 122 -8.82 -3.17 -7.77
C GLU A 122 -8.87 -1.64 -7.80
N ALA A 123 -7.95 -0.97 -7.11
CA ALA A 123 -7.92 0.48 -7.01
C ALA A 123 -7.54 1.19 -8.33
N VAL A 124 -6.65 0.58 -9.12
CA VAL A 124 -6.18 1.17 -10.40
C VAL A 124 -7.15 0.87 -11.55
N LEU A 125 -7.72 -0.34 -11.59
CA LEU A 125 -8.49 -0.81 -12.76
C LEU A 125 -10.00 -0.60 -12.64
N LYS A 126 -10.55 -0.56 -11.43
CA LYS A 126 -11.96 -0.26 -11.24
C LYS A 126 -12.11 1.23 -10.96
N PRO A 127 -12.82 2.00 -11.80
CA PRO A 127 -13.16 3.37 -11.44
C PRO A 127 -13.97 3.33 -10.14
N SER A 128 -13.51 4.08 -9.13
CA SER A 128 -14.30 4.38 -7.93
C SER A 128 -15.66 4.91 -8.41
N LYS A 129 -16.74 4.18 -8.11
CA LYS A 129 -18.10 4.60 -8.44
C LYS A 129 -18.49 5.84 -7.64
#